data_AF-A0A2K0WHF9-F1
#
_entry.id   AF-A0A2K0WHF9-F1
#
_cell.length_a   1.000
_cell.length_b   1.000
_cell.length_c   1.000
_cell.angle_alpha   90.00
_cell.angle_beta   90.00
_cell.angle_gamma   90.00
#
_symmetry.space_group_name_H-M   'P 1'
#
loop_
_entity.id
_entity.type
_entity.pdbx_description
1 polymer ?
#
loop_
_entity_poly.entity_id
_entity_poly.type
_entity_poly.pdbx_seq_one_letter_code
_entity_poly.pdbx_strand_id
1 'polypeptide(L)'
;MKELMPEAESAFDTTDNETLMKHVMEKITTERHPSGTVAMMPLELGGVVDSELKMYGTCNLRIADASIMPLVPSAHLQASVYAIAEKAADMIKSAKPDCRIRERLPFPPKSRPTI
;
A
#
# COMPACT_ATOMS: atom_id res chain seq x y z
N MET A 1 -13.00 -28.51 -37.10
CA MET A 1 -13.48 -27.88 -35.84
C MET A 1 -12.92 -28.72 -34.71
N LYS A 2 -11.67 -28.45 -34.32
CA LYS A 2 -10.87 -29.31 -33.44
C LYS A 2 -10.81 -28.65 -32.06
N GLU A 3 -11.26 -29.43 -31.07
CA GLU A 3 -11.03 -29.32 -29.63
C GLU A 3 -11.13 -27.91 -29.03
N LEU A 4 -12.32 -27.62 -28.49
CA LEU A 4 -12.46 -26.70 -27.36
C LEU A 4 -11.55 -27.21 -26.23
N MET A 5 -10.83 -26.24 -25.65
CA MET A 5 -10.12 -26.23 -24.37
C MET A 5 -10.15 -27.56 -23.57
N PRO A 6 -8.99 -28.10 -23.16
CA PRO A 6 -8.97 -29.28 -22.30
C PRO A 6 -9.85 -29.03 -21.08
N GLU A 7 -10.72 -29.99 -20.77
CA GLU A 7 -11.56 -29.89 -19.58
C GLU A 7 -10.67 -29.64 -18.37
N ALA A 8 -10.95 -28.55 -17.65
CA ALA A 8 -10.26 -28.23 -16.43
C ALA A 8 -10.60 -29.31 -15.41
N GLU A 9 -9.75 -30.34 -15.35
CA GLU A 9 -9.72 -31.33 -14.27
C GLU A 9 -9.81 -30.55 -12.95
N SER A 10 -10.87 -30.76 -12.17
CA SER A 10 -11.16 -29.88 -11.04
C SER A 10 -9.99 -29.98 -10.06
N ALA A 11 -9.21 -28.90 -9.95
CA ALA A 11 -7.95 -28.85 -9.21
C ALA A 11 -8.07 -29.07 -7.68
N PHE A 12 -9.27 -29.44 -7.21
CA PHE A 12 -9.65 -29.53 -5.81
C PHE A 12 -10.38 -30.84 -5.49
N ASP A 13 -10.00 -31.96 -6.13
CA ASP A 13 -10.55 -33.29 -5.82
C ASP A 13 -10.03 -33.87 -4.49
N THR A 14 -9.22 -33.12 -3.74
CA THR A 14 -8.64 -33.56 -2.47
C THR A 14 -8.91 -32.56 -1.35
N THR A 15 -9.16 -33.07 -0.16
CA THR A 15 -9.29 -32.29 1.09
C THR A 15 -7.97 -32.26 1.88
N ASP A 16 -6.86 -32.68 1.27
CA ASP A 16 -5.55 -32.74 1.89
C ASP A 16 -4.86 -31.37 1.85
N ASN A 17 -4.51 -30.85 3.03
CA ASN A 17 -3.94 -29.50 3.16
C ASN A 17 -2.57 -29.37 2.49
N GLU A 18 -1.74 -30.41 2.48
CA GLU A 18 -0.41 -30.36 1.87
C GLU A 18 -0.51 -30.17 0.35
N THR A 19 -1.41 -30.94 -0.27
CA THR A 19 -1.69 -30.86 -1.70
C THR A 19 -2.25 -29.48 -2.09
N LEU A 20 -3.19 -28.94 -1.30
CA LEU A 20 -3.76 -27.61 -1.52
C LEU A 20 -2.70 -26.51 -1.40
N MET A 21 -1.85 -26.57 -0.39
CA MET A 21 -0.80 -25.57 -0.18
C MET A 21 0.22 -25.56 -1.32
N LYS A 22 0.61 -26.73 -1.82
CA LYS A 22 1.50 -26.83 -2.98
C LYS A 22 0.90 -26.14 -4.21
N HIS A 23 -0.39 -26.37 -4.46
CA HIS A 23 -1.11 -25.76 -5.58
C HIS A 23 -1.17 -24.24 -5.48
N VAL A 24 -1.46 -23.71 -4.28
CA VAL A 24 -1.47 -22.27 -4.02
C VAL A 24 -0.09 -21.68 -4.30
N MET A 25 0.98 -22.29 -3.79
CA MET A 25 2.35 -21.78 -3.99
C MET A 25 2.79 -21.78 -5.45
N GLU A 26 2.34 -22.76 -6.25
CA GLU A 26 2.65 -22.83 -7.69
C GLU A 26 1.92 -21.76 -8.52
N LYS A 27 0.74 -21.32 -8.08
CA LYS A 27 -0.14 -20.43 -8.86
C LYS A 27 -0.33 -19.02 -8.30
N ILE A 28 0.12 -18.76 -7.08
CA ILE A 28 -0.06 -17.45 -6.43
C ILE A 28 0.57 -16.34 -7.27
N THR A 29 -0.18 -15.28 -7.49
CA THR A 29 0.26 -14.10 -8.23
C THR A 29 -0.30 -12.84 -7.60
N THR A 30 0.16 -11.69 -8.05
CA THR A 30 -0.32 -10.40 -7.56
C THR A 30 -1.62 -9.99 -8.25
N GLU A 31 -2.55 -9.47 -7.45
CA GLU A 31 -3.74 -8.74 -7.95
C GLU A 31 -3.40 -7.30 -8.40
N ARG A 32 -2.10 -6.96 -8.51
CA ARG A 32 -1.62 -5.64 -8.98
C ARG A 32 -2.12 -4.49 -8.09
N HIS A 33 -2.12 -4.72 -6.78
CA HIS A 33 -2.43 -3.74 -5.74
C HIS A 33 -1.19 -3.36 -4.90
N PRO A 34 -0.11 -2.81 -5.50
CA PRO A 34 1.03 -2.33 -4.71
C PRO A 34 0.62 -1.10 -3.90
N SER A 35 0.93 -1.12 -2.60
CA SER A 35 0.51 -0.10 -1.63
C SER A 35 1.34 -0.16 -0.35
N GLY A 36 1.22 0.86 0.50
CA GLY A 36 1.79 0.86 1.85
C GLY A 36 3.29 1.15 1.98
N THR A 37 3.99 1.50 0.90
CA THR A 37 5.43 1.80 0.93
C THR A 37 5.77 3.13 1.61
N VAL A 38 4.81 4.04 1.72
CA VAL A 38 4.94 5.38 2.31
C VAL A 38 3.81 5.59 3.32
N ALA A 39 3.64 4.63 4.23
CA ALA A 39 2.47 4.55 5.09
C ALA A 39 2.19 5.85 5.87
N MET A 40 0.93 6.29 5.84
CA MET A 40 0.41 7.39 6.64
C MET A 40 0.17 6.92 8.07
N MET A 41 1.19 7.07 8.91
CA MET A 41 1.22 6.62 10.31
C MET A 41 2.13 7.53 11.14
N PRO A 42 2.05 7.49 12.49
CA PRO A 42 3.03 8.14 13.34
C PRO A 42 4.46 7.71 13.00
N LEU A 43 5.39 8.67 13.06
CA LEU A 43 6.80 8.42 12.75
C LEU A 43 7.42 7.37 13.68
N GLU A 44 7.04 7.34 14.97
CA GLU A 44 7.52 6.30 15.91
C GLU A 44 7.10 4.87 15.55
N LEU A 45 6.05 4.70 14.73
CA LEU A 45 5.59 3.41 14.24
C LEU A 45 6.14 3.07 12.84
N GLY A 46 7.09 3.88 12.33
CA GLY A 46 7.67 3.71 11.00
C GLY A 46 6.86 4.38 9.88
N GLY A 47 5.95 5.30 10.21
CA GLY A 47 5.24 6.10 9.22
C GLY A 47 6.15 7.05 8.45
N VAL A 48 5.77 7.37 7.21
CA VAL A 48 6.56 8.19 6.29
C VAL A 48 5.89 9.54 6.00
N VAL A 49 4.56 9.59 6.06
CA VAL A 49 3.76 10.82 5.91
C VAL A 49 2.82 11.00 7.09
N ASP A 50 2.51 12.27 7.40
CA ASP A 50 1.51 12.64 8.38
C ASP A 50 0.06 12.61 7.82
N SER A 51 -0.92 12.94 8.67
CA SER A 51 -2.34 12.98 8.30
C SER A 51 -2.71 14.08 7.30
N GLU A 52 -1.81 15.01 7.00
CA GLU A 52 -1.94 16.01 5.93
C GLU A 52 -1.17 15.61 4.66
N LEU A 53 -0.76 14.34 4.58
CA LEU A 53 0.00 13.72 3.50
C LEU A 53 1.40 14.31 3.31
N LYS A 54 1.92 15.05 4.29
CA LYS A 54 3.25 15.66 4.20
C LYS A 54 4.31 14.65 4.59
N MET A 55 5.37 14.59 3.80
CA MET A 55 6.50 13.70 4.09
C MET A 55 7.33 14.25 5.25
N TYR A 56 7.55 13.42 6.26
CA TYR A 56 8.37 13.79 7.42
C TYR A 56 9.79 14.19 7.00
N GLY A 57 10.33 15.23 7.63
CA GLY A 57 11.69 15.73 7.35
C GLY A 57 11.82 16.54 6.05
N THR A 58 10.73 16.82 5.34
CA THR A 58 10.72 17.64 4.12
C THR A 58 9.83 18.87 4.28
N CYS A 59 9.90 19.80 3.32
CA CYS A 59 8.98 20.92 3.21
C CYS A 59 8.31 20.93 1.85
N ASN A 60 7.03 21.33 1.83
CA ASN A 60 6.22 21.48 0.62
C ASN A 60 6.11 20.22 -0.26
N LEU A 61 6.39 19.03 0.28
CA LEU A 61 6.22 17.76 -0.40
C LEU A 61 5.07 16.97 0.22
N ARG A 62 4.18 16.47 -0.63
CA ARG A 62 3.10 15.55 -0.25
C ARG A 62 3.07 14.36 -1.18
N ILE A 63 2.57 13.24 -0.66
CA ILE A 63 2.44 11.99 -1.43
C ILE A 63 0.96 11.60 -1.43
N ALA A 64 0.38 11.40 -2.61
CA ALA A 64 -1.04 11.17 -2.81
C ALA A 64 -1.28 10.06 -3.84
N ASP A 65 -1.10 8.81 -3.41
CA ASP A 65 -1.32 7.61 -4.22
C ASP A 65 -1.63 6.40 -3.31
N ALA A 66 -1.50 5.17 -3.82
CA ALA A 66 -1.74 3.97 -3.01
C ALA A 66 -0.68 3.70 -1.93
N SER A 67 0.51 4.30 -2.03
CA SER A 67 1.62 4.06 -1.11
C SER A 67 1.33 4.53 0.31
N ILE A 68 0.44 5.51 0.47
CA ILE A 68 0.10 6.07 1.78
C ILE A 68 -0.82 5.19 2.61
N MET A 69 -1.48 4.19 2.02
CA MET A 69 -2.43 3.33 2.72
C MET A 69 -1.69 2.40 3.69
N PRO A 70 -1.77 2.61 5.03
CA PRO A 70 -1.10 1.72 5.98
C PRO A 70 -1.76 0.35 6.05
N LEU A 71 -3.07 0.28 5.77
CA LEU A 71 -3.85 -0.94 5.65
C LEU A 71 -4.67 -0.87 4.37
N VAL A 72 -4.56 -1.94 3.57
CA VAL A 72 -5.21 -2.03 2.26
C VAL A 72 -6.70 -2.33 2.44
N PRO A 73 -7.61 -1.57 1.80
CA PRO A 73 -9.03 -1.90 1.80
C PRO A 73 -9.29 -3.22 1.06
N SER A 74 -10.31 -3.96 1.47
CA SER A 74 -10.73 -5.20 0.79
C SER A 74 -11.53 -4.89 -0.48
N ALA A 75 -10.90 -4.20 -1.43
CA ALA A 75 -11.47 -3.77 -2.71
C ALA A 75 -10.36 -3.48 -3.73
N HIS A 76 -10.73 -3.30 -5.00
CA HIS A 76 -9.81 -2.78 -6.01
C HIS A 76 -9.36 -1.36 -5.68
N LEU A 77 -8.06 -1.11 -5.73
CA LEU A 77 -7.48 0.15 -5.23
C LEU A 77 -7.83 1.39 -6.04
N GLN A 78 -8.32 1.24 -7.28
CA GLN A 78 -8.61 2.37 -8.17
C GLN A 78 -9.52 3.42 -7.52
N ALA A 79 -10.64 2.98 -6.92
CA ALA A 79 -11.57 3.89 -6.27
C ALA A 79 -10.96 4.56 -5.04
N SER A 80 -10.20 3.81 -4.24
CA SER A 80 -9.52 4.34 -3.06
C SER A 80 -8.47 5.38 -3.43
N VAL A 81 -7.71 5.17 -4.50
CA VAL A 81 -6.73 6.13 -5.00
C VAL A 81 -7.40 7.42 -5.49
N TYR A 82 -8.55 7.32 -6.17
CA TYR A 82 -9.31 8.52 -6.54
C TYR A 82 -9.80 9.29 -5.32
N ALA A 83 -10.30 8.60 -4.29
CA ALA A 83 -10.71 9.26 -3.04
C ALA A 83 -9.53 9.95 -2.34
N ILE A 84 -8.34 9.33 -2.32
CA ILE A 84 -7.10 9.93 -1.81
C ILE A 84 -6.74 11.18 -2.61
N ALA A 85 -6.78 11.10 -3.95
CA ALA A 85 -6.44 12.22 -4.83
C ALA A 85 -7.38 13.42 -4.65
N GLU A 86 -8.70 13.18 -4.57
CA GLU A 86 -9.69 14.22 -4.29
C GLU A 86 -9.42 14.89 -2.94
N LYS A 87 -9.18 14.08 -1.89
CA LYS A 87 -8.87 14.61 -0.56
C LYS A 87 -7.56 15.42 -0.55
N ALA A 88 -6.55 14.93 -1.25
CA ALA A 88 -5.27 15.61 -1.38
C ALA A 88 -5.42 16.96 -2.11
N ALA A 89 -6.26 17.03 -3.15
CA ALA A 89 -6.52 18.26 -3.88
C ALA A 89 -7.13 19.33 -2.96
N ASP A 90 -8.09 18.97 -2.12
CA ASP A 90 -8.68 19.89 -1.14
C ASP A 90 -7.68 20.35 -0.07
N MET A 91 -6.83 19.44 0.41
CA MET A 91 -5.75 19.77 1.34
C MET A 91 -4.74 20.74 0.72
N ILE A 92 -4.37 20.55 -0.55
CA ILE A 92 -3.42 21.41 -1.25
C ILE A 92 -4.03 22.80 -1.48
N LYS A 93 -5.30 22.90 -1.91
CA LYS A 93 -5.99 24.18 -2.09
C LYS A 93 -6.12 24.97 -0.79
N SER A 94 -6.31 24.27 0.32
CA SER A 94 -6.46 24.87 1.66
C SER A 94 -5.12 25.11 2.36
N ALA A 95 -4.02 24.58 1.82
CA ALA A 95 -2.71 24.65 2.45
C ALA A 95 -2.17 26.08 2.43
N LYS A 96 -1.76 26.56 3.60
CA LYS A 96 -0.90 27.73 3.69
C LYS A 96 0.55 27.29 3.44
N PRO A 97 1.37 28.12 2.78
CA PRO A 97 2.80 27.82 2.66
C PRO A 97 3.41 27.76 4.06
N ASP A 98 3.86 26.58 4.45
CA ASP A 98 4.61 26.33 5.68
C ASP A 98 5.90 25.63 5.30
N CYS A 99 6.99 26.40 5.25
CA CYS A 99 8.34 25.90 5.07
C CYS A 99 9.13 26.21 6.34
N ARG A 100 8.89 25.43 7.39
CA ARG A 100 9.80 25.33 8.53
C ARG A 100 10.10 23.85 8.70
N ILE A 101 11.29 23.42 8.31
CA ILE A 101 11.80 22.10 8.72
C ILE A 101 11.97 22.20 10.24
N ARG A 102 10.92 21.84 11.00
CA ARG A 102 10.83 22.12 12.44
C ARG A 102 11.93 21.42 13.24
N GLU A 103 12.49 20.35 12.69
CA GLU A 103 13.75 19.74 13.13
C GLU A 103 14.24 18.80 12.02
N ARG A 104 15.56 18.71 11.84
CA ARG A 104 16.16 17.67 10.99
C ARG A 104 15.97 16.35 11.73
N LEU A 105 14.88 15.64 11.46
CA LEU A 105 14.66 14.32 12.06
C LEU A 105 15.84 13.41 11.68
N PRO A 106 16.47 12.73 12.65
CA PRO A 106 17.56 11.82 12.35
C PRO A 106 16.98 10.64 11.54
N PHE A 107 17.36 10.57 10.27
CA PHE A 107 17.17 9.37 9.46
C PHE A 107 18.38 8.45 9.68
N PRO A 108 18.22 7.16 10.02
CA PRO A 108 16.98 6.40 10.26
C PRO A 108 16.46 6.48 11.72
N PRO A 109 15.19 6.09 11.99
CA PRO A 109 14.65 5.99 13.36
C PRO A 109 15.50 5.05 14.22
N LYS A 110 15.71 5.42 15.49
CA LYS A 110 16.74 4.88 16.39
C LYS A 110 16.63 3.39 16.76
N SER A 111 15.64 2.66 16.26
CA SER A 111 15.58 1.21 16.40
C SER A 111 14.58 0.63 15.41
N ARG A 112 15.08 -0.03 14.37
CA ARG A 112 14.28 -1.00 13.63
C ARG A 112 14.02 -2.15 14.62
N PRO A 113 12.78 -2.54 14.94
CA PRO A 113 12.57 -3.81 15.61
C PRO A 113 13.14 -4.89 14.68
N THR A 114 14.19 -5.55 15.14
CA THR A 114 14.64 -6.82 14.58
C THR A 114 13.46 -7.78 14.71
N ILE A 115 12.87 -8.15 13.58
CA ILE A 115 12.09 -9.38 13.45
C ILE A 115 13.09 -10.54 13.49
#